data_AF-A0A9E0T8V7-F1
#
_entry.id   AF-A0A9E0T8V7-F1
#
_cell.length_a   1.000
_cell.length_b   1.000
_cell.length_c   1.000
_cell.angle_alpha   90.00
_cell.angle_beta   90.00
_cell.angle_gamma   90.00
#
_symmetry.space_group_name_H-M   'P 1'
#
loop_
_entity.id
_entity.type
_entity.pdbx_description
1 polymer ?
#
loop_
_entity_poly.entity_id
_entity_poly.type
_entity_poly.pdbx_seq_one_letter_code
_entity_poly.pdbx_strand_id
1 'polypeptide(L)'
;MTEPNRTEPAGFDGNPPQPPDLWARTASEKEAKKAIAGAPGWEREVLEKLVLGTLAEQRAARRWRNFWRFGWLVLIALVVWAAWQRDLTSTSKSTPHTAVVDVKGEIAAGAEASAEFVVAAMRSAFEDSGSQAVVLLINSPGG
;
A
#
# COMPACT_ATOMS: atom_id res chain seq x y z
N MET A 1 88.03 -15.83 -29.54
CA MET A 1 88.47 -14.43 -29.76
C MET A 1 87.19 -13.62 -29.84
N THR A 2 86.78 -12.74 -28.94
CA THR A 2 87.36 -12.16 -27.71
C THR A 2 86.20 -11.33 -27.14
N GLU A 3 85.74 -11.61 -25.92
CA GLU A 3 85.00 -10.62 -25.14
C GLU A 3 85.96 -9.51 -24.70
N PRO A 4 85.51 -8.25 -24.66
CA PRO A 4 86.06 -7.29 -23.72
C PRO A 4 84.99 -6.87 -22.70
N ASN A 5 85.15 -7.49 -21.51
CA ASN A 5 84.83 -7.02 -20.16
C ASN A 5 84.46 -5.52 -20.05
N ARG A 6 83.20 -5.23 -19.73
CA ARG A 6 82.73 -3.91 -19.29
C ARG A 6 82.77 -3.87 -17.76
N THR A 7 83.70 -3.11 -17.21
CA THR A 7 83.80 -2.79 -15.79
C THR A 7 82.79 -1.70 -15.42
N GLU A 8 81.69 -2.05 -14.74
CA GLU A 8 80.83 -1.06 -14.08
C GLU A 8 81.33 -0.85 -12.64
N PRO A 9 81.63 0.39 -12.20
CA PRO A 9 81.94 0.63 -10.79
C PRO A 9 80.66 0.60 -9.95
N ALA A 10 80.70 -0.21 -8.91
CA ALA A 10 79.70 -0.27 -7.84
C ALA A 10 79.64 1.04 -7.04
N GLY A 11 78.42 1.43 -6.63
CA GLY A 11 78.19 2.32 -5.51
C GLY A 11 77.86 3.77 -5.87
N PHE A 12 76.61 4.02 -6.23
CA PHE A 12 75.96 5.32 -6.07
C PHE A 12 74.47 5.10 -5.76
N ASP A 13 74.16 4.70 -4.52
CA ASP A 13 72.83 4.90 -3.95
C ASP A 13 72.68 6.39 -3.63
N GLY A 14 72.58 7.18 -4.70
CA GLY A 14 72.46 8.62 -4.66
C GLY A 14 71.03 9.03 -4.33
N ASN A 15 70.59 8.79 -3.09
CA ASN A 15 69.52 9.60 -2.53
C ASN A 15 70.04 10.31 -1.26
N PRO A 16 70.57 11.53 -1.39
CA PRO A 16 70.92 12.31 -0.21
C PRO A 16 69.66 12.53 0.66
N PRO A 17 69.78 12.59 2.00
CA PRO A 17 68.64 12.89 2.86
C PRO A 17 68.06 14.25 2.45
N GLN A 18 66.85 14.22 1.91
CA GLN A 18 66.12 15.41 1.48
C GLN A 18 65.98 16.33 2.71
N PRO A 19 66.38 17.62 2.62
CA PRO A 19 66.20 18.54 3.72
C PRO A 19 64.71 18.63 4.07
N PRO A 20 64.33 18.77 5.36
CA PRO A 20 62.93 18.85 5.75
C PRO A 20 62.29 20.02 5.01
N ASP A 21 61.34 19.70 4.14
CA ASP A 21 60.77 20.69 3.24
C ASP A 21 59.78 21.57 4.02
N LEU A 22 60.32 22.60 4.66
CA LEU A 22 59.60 23.51 5.54
C LEU A 22 58.47 24.24 4.79
N TRP A 23 58.60 24.37 3.47
CA TRP A 23 57.59 24.96 2.58
C TRP A 23 56.40 24.02 2.34
N ALA A 24 56.64 22.70 2.23
CA ALA A 24 55.58 21.71 2.12
C ALA A 24 54.79 21.56 3.44
N ARG A 25 55.49 21.60 4.59
CA ARG A 25 54.84 21.57 5.90
C ARG A 25 54.03 22.82 6.19
N THR A 26 54.54 24.00 5.86
CA THR A 26 53.81 25.26 6.06
C THR A 26 52.64 25.41 5.10
N ALA A 27 52.73 24.86 3.88
CA ALA A 27 51.60 24.77 2.96
C ALA A 27 50.51 23.84 3.52
N SER A 28 50.87 22.62 3.94
CA SER A 28 49.94 21.66 4.54
C SER A 28 49.32 22.18 5.85
N GLU A 29 50.07 22.86 6.71
CA GLU A 29 49.56 23.46 7.94
C GLU A 29 48.64 24.65 7.66
N LYS A 30 48.95 25.49 6.65
CA LYS A 30 48.06 26.57 6.21
C LYS A 30 46.78 26.04 5.57
N GLU A 31 46.85 24.96 4.81
CA GLU A 31 45.70 24.33 4.17
C GLU A 31 44.81 23.62 5.20
N ALA A 32 45.41 22.94 6.18
CA ALA A 32 44.71 22.39 7.34
C ALA A 32 44.10 23.48 8.22
N LYS A 33 44.83 24.58 8.50
CA LYS A 33 44.27 25.75 9.21
C LYS A 33 43.15 26.43 8.42
N LYS A 34 43.22 26.46 7.09
CA LYS A 34 42.16 27.02 6.23
C LYS A 34 40.94 26.11 6.14
N ALA A 35 41.13 24.80 6.25
CA ALA A 35 40.05 23.81 6.37
C ALA A 35 39.35 23.87 7.75
N ILE A 36 40.10 24.17 8.82
CA ILE A 36 39.56 24.33 10.18
C ILE A 36 38.97 25.75 10.38
N ALA A 37 39.56 26.78 9.77
CA ALA A 37 39.06 28.15 9.75
C ALA A 37 38.07 28.37 8.59
N GLY A 38 37.17 27.41 8.37
CA GLY A 38 36.00 27.57 7.52
C GLY A 38 35.26 28.84 7.93
N ALA A 39 34.96 29.70 6.96
CA ALA A 39 34.43 31.04 7.17
C ALA A 39 33.24 31.05 8.14
N PRO A 40 33.11 32.08 9.01
CA PRO A 40 31.98 32.21 9.93
C PRO A 40 30.68 32.28 9.12
N GLY A 41 29.87 31.21 9.15
CA GLY A 41 28.64 31.10 8.35
C GLY A 41 28.32 29.71 7.81
N TRP A 42 29.29 28.80 7.72
CA TRP A 42 29.05 27.44 7.21
C TRP A 42 28.05 26.64 8.07
N GLU A 43 28.11 26.82 9.40
CA GLU A 43 27.17 26.21 10.34
C GLU A 43 25.74 26.69 10.08
N ARG A 44 25.59 27.98 9.77
CA ARG A 44 24.29 28.59 9.46
C ARG A 44 23.74 28.05 8.16
N GLU A 45 24.57 27.87 7.14
CA GLU A 45 24.15 27.32 5.85
C GLU A 45 23.73 25.85 5.96
N VAL A 46 24.44 25.05 6.76
CA VAL A 46 24.07 23.64 7.02
C VAL A 46 22.79 23.56 7.84
N LEU A 47 22.65 24.38 8.88
CA LEU A 47 21.42 24.47 9.67
C LEU A 47 20.24 24.94 8.82
N GLU A 48 20.43 25.92 7.94
CA GLU A 48 19.40 26.40 7.01
C GLU A 48 18.96 25.30 6.05
N LYS A 49 19.91 24.55 5.46
CA LYS A 49 19.59 23.41 4.59
C LYS A 49 18.87 22.27 5.31
N LEU A 50 19.23 21.99 6.56
CA LEU A 50 18.52 21.00 7.41
C LEU A 50 17.11 21.48 7.76
N VAL A 51 16.93 22.75 8.15
CA VAL A 51 15.62 23.32 8.47
C VAL A 51 14.72 23.34 7.22
N LEU A 52 15.26 23.74 6.07
CA LEU A 52 14.51 23.73 4.81
C LEU A 52 14.20 22.31 4.32
N GLY A 53 15.14 21.37 4.46
CA GLY A 53 14.95 19.95 4.14
C GLY A 53 13.87 19.29 5.00
N THR A 54 13.91 19.52 6.32
CA THR A 54 12.90 18.99 7.26
C THR A 54 11.52 19.59 7.01
N LEU A 55 11.43 20.87 6.61
CA LEU A 55 10.17 21.50 6.25
C LEU A 55 9.55 20.87 5.00
N ALA A 56 10.37 20.49 4.01
CA ALA A 56 9.92 19.77 2.83
C ALA A 56 9.38 18.37 3.19
N GLU A 57 10.10 17.63 4.05
CA GLU A 57 9.69 16.32 4.58
C GLU A 57 8.34 16.40 5.31
N GLN A 58 8.14 17.42 6.16
CA GLN A 58 6.88 17.61 6.87
C GLN A 58 5.72 17.98 5.95
N ARG A 59 5.97 18.73 4.87
CA ARG A 59 4.93 19.03 3.87
C ARG A 59 4.56 17.79 3.07
N ALA A 60 5.55 16.98 2.68
CA ALA A 60 5.34 15.70 2.01
C ALA A 60 4.56 14.73 2.91
N ALA A 61 4.92 14.61 4.19
CA ALA A 61 4.23 13.77 5.15
C ALA A 61 2.76 14.17 5.34
N ARG A 62 2.44 15.47 5.35
CA ARG A 62 1.05 15.97 5.41
C ARG A 62 0.26 15.58 4.16
N ARG A 63 0.86 15.73 2.97
CA ARG A 63 0.24 15.32 1.70
C ARG A 63 0.07 13.81 1.62
N TRP A 64 1.03 13.04 2.13
CA TRP A 64 0.98 11.58 2.16
C TRP A 64 -0.17 11.07 3.04
N ARG A 65 -0.34 11.67 4.22
CA ARG A 65 -1.48 11.36 5.09
C ARG A 65 -2.81 11.66 4.39
N ASN A 66 -2.90 12.77 3.66
CA ASN A 66 -4.10 13.11 2.90
C ASN A 66 -4.31 12.15 1.71
N PHE A 67 -3.25 11.75 1.01
CA PHE A 67 -3.33 10.75 -0.05
C PHE A 67 -3.87 9.41 0.46
N TRP A 68 -3.35 8.94 1.61
CA TRP A 68 -3.87 7.73 2.24
C TRP A 68 -5.33 7.88 2.68
N ARG A 69 -5.71 9.05 3.21
CA ARG A 69 -7.12 9.36 3.54
C ARG A 69 -8.01 9.32 2.31
N PHE A 70 -7.60 9.93 1.20
CA PHE A 70 -8.34 9.87 -0.06
C PHE A 70 -8.38 8.46 -0.65
N GLY A 71 -7.30 7.68 -0.53
CA GLY A 71 -7.28 6.27 -0.91
C GLY A 71 -8.31 5.46 -0.14
N TRP A 72 -8.39 5.65 1.19
CA TRP A 72 -9.44 5.04 2.01
C TRP A 72 -10.84 5.52 1.65
N LEU A 73 -11.04 6.83 1.41
CA LEU A 73 -12.33 7.36 0.98
C LEU A 73 -12.78 6.77 -0.37
N VAL A 74 -11.88 6.64 -1.34
CA VAL A 74 -12.16 6.02 -2.63
C VAL A 74 -12.46 4.54 -2.47
N LEU A 75 -11.71 3.82 -1.62
CA LEU A 75 -11.98 2.41 -1.33
C LEU A 75 -13.36 2.23 -0.71
N ILE A 76 -13.70 3.03 0.31
CA ILE A 76 -15.03 3.00 0.94
C ILE A 76 -16.12 3.33 -0.09
N ALA A 77 -15.91 4.37 -0.92
CA ALA A 77 -16.86 4.72 -1.97
C ALA A 77 -17.06 3.57 -2.98
N LEU A 78 -15.98 2.88 -3.37
CA LEU A 78 -16.05 1.70 -4.25
C LEU A 78 -16.80 0.54 -3.57
N VAL A 79 -16.58 0.29 -2.29
CA VAL A 79 -17.29 -0.75 -1.54
C VAL A 79 -18.78 -0.43 -1.45
N VAL A 80 -19.13 0.81 -1.11
CA VAL A 80 -20.53 1.27 -1.06
C VAL A 80 -21.19 1.18 -2.44
N TRP A 81 -20.49 1.63 -3.49
CA TRP A 81 -20.98 1.53 -4.86
C TRP A 81 -21.19 0.08 -5.30
N ALA A 82 -20.23 -0.81 -4.99
CA ALA A 82 -20.35 -2.23 -5.28
C ALA A 82 -21.51 -2.87 -4.50
N ALA A 83 -21.71 -2.52 -3.22
CA ALA A 83 -22.82 -3.00 -2.40
C ALA A 83 -24.17 -2.53 -2.98
N TRP A 84 -24.31 -1.27 -3.36
CA TRP A 84 -25.52 -0.76 -4.00
C TRP A 84 -25.79 -1.47 -5.34
N GLN A 85 -24.76 -1.73 -6.14
CA GLN A 85 -24.89 -2.51 -7.36
C GLN A 85 -25.25 -3.98 -7.07
N ARG A 86 -24.81 -4.53 -5.93
CA ARG A 86 -25.20 -5.86 -5.47
C ARG A 86 -26.67 -5.86 -5.07
N ASP A 87 -27.18 -4.90 -4.31
CA ASP A 87 -28.60 -4.76 -3.98
C ASP A 87 -29.50 -4.71 -5.23
N LEU A 88 -29.06 -3.96 -6.25
CA LEU A 88 -29.71 -3.94 -7.58
C LEU A 88 -29.67 -5.29 -8.32
N THR A 89 -28.77 -6.20 -7.95
CA THR A 89 -28.64 -7.56 -8.52
C THR A 89 -29.11 -8.68 -7.59
N SER A 90 -29.34 -8.40 -6.30
CA SER A 90 -29.85 -9.31 -5.27
C SER A 90 -31.32 -9.09 -4.95
N THR A 91 -31.95 -8.03 -5.46
CA THR A 91 -33.22 -8.25 -6.16
C THR A 91 -32.87 -9.21 -7.28
N SER A 92 -33.15 -10.50 -7.04
CA SER A 92 -33.13 -11.56 -8.02
C SER A 92 -33.42 -10.93 -9.36
N LYS A 93 -32.44 -10.95 -10.28
CA LYS A 93 -32.78 -10.70 -11.68
C LYS A 93 -34.06 -11.49 -11.89
N SER A 94 -35.13 -10.79 -12.25
CA SER A 94 -36.48 -11.30 -12.51
C SER A 94 -36.42 -12.26 -13.71
N THR A 95 -35.52 -13.23 -13.65
CA THR A 95 -35.43 -14.35 -14.55
C THR A 95 -36.69 -15.14 -14.27
N PRO A 96 -37.45 -15.46 -15.32
CA PRO A 96 -38.57 -16.37 -15.23
C PRO A 96 -38.21 -17.60 -14.38
N HIS A 97 -38.91 -17.78 -13.28
CA HIS A 97 -38.77 -18.94 -12.42
C HIS A 97 -40.14 -19.37 -11.89
N THR A 98 -40.19 -20.60 -11.40
CA THR A 98 -41.36 -21.16 -10.74
C THR A 98 -41.12 -21.10 -9.25
N ALA A 99 -41.98 -20.41 -8.50
CA ALA A 99 -41.91 -20.40 -7.05
C ALA A 99 -42.48 -21.72 -6.50
N VAL A 100 -41.80 -22.31 -5.52
CA VAL A 100 -42.22 -23.55 -4.88
C VAL A 100 -42.47 -23.29 -3.41
N VAL A 101 -43.68 -23.60 -2.94
CA VAL A 101 -44.07 -23.49 -1.52
C VAL A 101 -44.24 -24.92 -0.99
N ASP A 102 -43.53 -25.25 0.08
CA ASP A 102 -43.53 -26.58 0.69
C ASP A 102 -44.32 -26.54 2.01
N VAL A 103 -45.33 -27.42 2.13
CA VAL A 103 -46.20 -27.54 3.29
C VAL A 103 -46.03 -28.93 3.87
N LYS A 104 -45.28 -29.03 4.98
CA LYS A 104 -44.97 -30.31 5.62
C LYS A 104 -45.52 -30.37 7.04
N GLY A 105 -46.18 -31.47 7.35
CA GLY A 105 -46.73 -31.71 8.69
C GLY A 105 -48.10 -31.07 8.90
N GLU A 106 -48.56 -31.11 10.14
CA GLU A 106 -49.91 -30.70 10.54
C GLU A 106 -50.13 -29.18 10.40
N ILE A 107 -51.28 -28.79 9.85
CA ILE A 107 -51.71 -27.39 9.69
C ILE A 107 -52.42 -26.97 10.97
N ALA A 108 -51.62 -26.63 11.97
CA ALA A 108 -52.09 -26.16 13.28
C ALA A 108 -51.51 -24.78 13.61
N ALA A 109 -52.21 -24.04 14.48
CA ALA A 109 -51.73 -22.76 14.97
C ALA A 109 -50.39 -22.93 15.71
N GLY A 110 -49.37 -22.17 15.30
CA GLY A 110 -48.02 -22.25 15.87
C GLY A 110 -47.14 -23.38 15.33
N ALA A 111 -47.64 -24.23 14.43
CA ALA A 111 -46.82 -25.19 13.70
C ALA A 111 -46.09 -24.54 12.51
N GLU A 112 -45.06 -25.21 11.98
CA GLU A 112 -44.34 -24.74 10.78
C GLU A 112 -45.25 -24.65 9.55
N ALA A 113 -46.21 -25.58 9.40
CA ALA A 113 -47.23 -25.56 8.37
C ALA A 113 -48.49 -24.77 8.77
N SER A 114 -48.39 -23.83 9.71
CA SER A 114 -49.53 -22.98 10.09
C SER A 114 -50.05 -22.16 8.91
N ALA A 115 -51.36 -21.90 8.91
CA ALA A 115 -52.01 -21.17 7.83
C ALA A 115 -51.41 -19.76 7.65
N GLU A 116 -50.99 -19.11 8.73
CA GLU A 116 -50.34 -17.80 8.70
C GLU A 116 -49.04 -17.83 7.90
N PHE A 117 -48.18 -18.83 8.14
CA PHE A 117 -46.92 -18.97 7.39
C PHE A 117 -47.15 -19.40 5.95
N VAL A 118 -48.08 -20.32 5.70
CA VAL A 118 -48.39 -20.78 4.33
C VAL A 118 -48.94 -19.62 3.50
N VAL A 119 -49.88 -18.84 4.02
CA VAL A 119 -50.44 -17.68 3.31
C VAL A 119 -49.39 -16.61 3.08
N ALA A 120 -48.52 -16.33 4.06
CA ALA A 120 -47.43 -15.38 3.90
C ALA A 120 -46.42 -15.84 2.82
N ALA A 121 -46.05 -17.12 2.82
CA ALA A 121 -45.16 -17.71 1.82
C ALA A 121 -45.77 -17.66 0.41
N MET A 122 -47.06 -18.00 0.27
CA MET A 122 -47.77 -17.87 -1.01
C MET A 122 -47.82 -16.42 -1.48
N ARG A 123 -48.14 -15.47 -0.59
CA ARG A 123 -48.17 -14.03 -0.93
C ARG A 123 -46.81 -13.56 -1.43
N SER A 124 -45.73 -13.94 -0.74
CA SER A 124 -44.36 -13.64 -1.18
C SER A 124 -44.06 -14.26 -2.55
N ALA A 125 -44.52 -15.48 -2.81
CA ALA A 125 -44.31 -16.16 -4.10
C ALA A 125 -45.09 -15.52 -5.26
N PHE A 126 -46.23 -14.87 -4.99
CA PHE A 126 -47.00 -14.11 -5.98
C PHE A 126 -46.50 -12.68 -6.19
N GLU A 127 -45.86 -12.07 -5.18
CA GLU A 127 -45.32 -10.71 -5.26
C GLU A 127 -43.95 -10.65 -5.96
N ASP A 128 -43.27 -11.79 -6.15
CA ASP A 128 -42.03 -11.86 -6.91
C ASP A 128 -42.29 -11.67 -8.41
N SER A 129 -41.70 -10.62 -8.99
CA SER A 129 -41.82 -10.28 -10.41
C SER A 129 -41.25 -11.33 -11.37
N GLY A 130 -40.36 -12.20 -10.89
CA GLY A 130 -39.81 -13.31 -11.67
C GLY A 130 -40.68 -14.58 -11.66
N SER A 131 -41.68 -14.67 -10.79
CA SER A 131 -42.52 -15.85 -10.61
C SER A 131 -43.55 -15.97 -11.75
N GLN A 132 -43.37 -16.96 -12.63
CA GLN A 132 -44.33 -17.25 -13.71
C GLN A 132 -45.39 -18.29 -13.31
N ALA A 133 -45.07 -19.09 -12.30
CA ALA A 133 -45.95 -20.12 -11.77
C ALA A 133 -45.63 -20.35 -10.30
N VAL A 134 -46.64 -20.75 -9.53
CA VAL A 134 -46.51 -21.16 -8.14
C VAL A 134 -46.90 -22.63 -8.03
N VAL A 135 -46.01 -23.45 -7.49
CA VAL A 135 -46.24 -24.87 -7.23
C VAL A 135 -46.27 -25.11 -5.74
N LEU A 136 -47.36 -25.70 -5.26
CA LEU A 136 -47.55 -26.04 -3.85
C LEU A 136 -47.24 -27.53 -3.66
N LEU A 137 -46.18 -27.84 -2.93
CA LEU A 137 -45.83 -29.19 -2.50
C LEU A 137 -46.47 -29.43 -1.13
N ILE A 138 -47.52 -30.23 -1.10
CA ILE A 138 -48.24 -30.52 0.15
C ILE A 138 -47.92 -31.95 0.59
N ASN A 139 -47.31 -32.08 1.76
CA ASN A 139 -47.16 -33.32 2.51
C ASN A 139 -47.65 -33.09 3.94
N SER A 140 -48.98 -32.98 4.09
CA SER A 140 -49.63 -32.67 5.35
C SER A 140 -50.73 -33.70 5.65
N PRO A 141 -50.88 -34.16 6.90
CA PRO A 141 -52.01 -34.99 7.31
C PRO A 141 -53.32 -34.21 7.45
N GLY A 142 -53.30 -32.87 7.35
CA GLY A 142 -54.43 -32.00 7.68
C GLY A 142 -54.18 -31.22 8.96
N GLY A 143 -55.25 -30.89 9.70
CA GLY A 143 -55.22 -30.18 10.97
C GLY A 143 -56.35 -30.61 11.90
#